data_AF-A0A8H4V281-F1
#
_entry.id   AF-A0A8H4V281-F1
#
_cell.length_a   1.000
_cell.length_b   1.000
_cell.length_c   1.000
_cell.angle_alpha   90.00
_cell.angle_beta   90.00
_cell.angle_gamma   90.00
#
_symmetry.space_group_name_H-M   'P 1'
#
loop_
_entity.id
_entity.type
_entity.pdbx_description
1 polymer ?
#
loop_
_entity_poly.entity_id
_entity_poly.type
_entity_poly.pdbx_seq_one_letter_code
_entity_poly.pdbx_strand_id
1 'polypeptide(L)'
;MSFDILPQTKDDSPEVFTAARKAFTRFNRILFDPFPLSEESMDLLSKRRTESFGKDPLAKSFKAVDRETGAIVGAARWSIHAEEETIEKTVEEESGHGVEAFRVPELR
;
A
#
# COMPACT_ATOMS: atom_id res chain seq x y z
N MET A 1 -3.95 7.81 -24.01
CA MET A 1 -3.72 6.68 -23.08
C MET A 1 -5.05 6.32 -22.46
N SER A 2 -5.56 5.12 -22.70
CA SER A 2 -6.85 4.65 -22.20
C SER A 2 -6.65 3.50 -21.23
N PHE A 3 -7.37 3.52 -20.11
CA PHE A 3 -7.29 2.50 -19.08
C PHE A 3 -8.68 2.07 -18.64
N ASP A 4 -8.77 0.88 -18.08
CA ASP A 4 -9.96 0.37 -17.41
C ASP A 4 -9.76 0.41 -15.89
N ILE A 5 -10.79 0.85 -15.17
CA ILE A 5 -10.83 0.80 -13.71
C ILE A 5 -11.48 -0.51 -13.30
N LEU A 6 -10.71 -1.36 -12.63
CA LEU A 6 -11.12 -2.69 -12.20
C LEU A 6 -10.98 -2.82 -10.68
N PRO A 7 -11.73 -3.74 -10.04
CA PRO A 7 -11.43 -4.14 -8.67
C PRO A 7 -10.00 -4.64 -8.55
N GLN A 8 -9.29 -4.19 -7.51
CA GLN A 8 -7.99 -4.76 -7.17
C GLN A 8 -8.20 -6.05 -6.38
N THR A 9 -7.34 -7.03 -6.61
CA THR A 9 -7.26 -8.29 -5.86
C THR A 9 -5.93 -8.39 -5.12
N LYS A 10 -5.82 -9.34 -4.19
CA LYS A 10 -4.58 -9.56 -3.43
C LYS A 10 -3.40 -9.91 -4.35
N ASP A 11 -3.67 -10.59 -5.45
CA ASP A 11 -2.65 -11.09 -6.38
C ASP A 11 -2.04 -9.93 -7.21
N ASP A 12 -2.69 -8.77 -7.24
CA ASP A 12 -2.18 -7.55 -7.87
C ASP A 12 -1.12 -6.83 -7.01
N SER A 13 -0.93 -7.23 -5.76
CA SER A 13 -0.09 -6.50 -4.79
C SER A 13 1.36 -6.28 -5.27
N PRO A 14 2.08 -7.28 -5.84
CA PRO A 14 3.46 -7.08 -6.29
C PRO A 14 3.60 -6.01 -7.39
N GLU A 15 2.69 -6.01 -8.36
CA GLU A 15 2.72 -5.07 -9.47
C GLU A 15 2.32 -3.65 -9.02
N VAL A 16 1.28 -3.55 -8.19
CA VAL A 16 0.84 -2.28 -7.60
C VAL A 16 1.95 -1.65 -6.75
N PHE A 17 2.64 -2.46 -5.94
CA PHE A 17 3.74 -1.96 -5.11
C PHE A 17 4.91 -1.45 -5.96
N THR A 18 5.21 -2.14 -7.07
CA THR A 18 6.21 -1.70 -8.04
C THR A 18 5.83 -0.39 -8.72
N ALA A 19 4.56 -0.25 -9.13
CA ALA A 19 4.04 0.98 -9.72
C ALA A 19 4.10 2.16 -8.73
N ALA A 20 3.69 1.94 -7.47
CA ALA A 20 3.75 2.94 -6.41
C ALA A 20 5.18 3.43 -6.15
N ARG A 21 6.18 2.53 -6.16
CA ARG A 21 7.59 2.91 -6.00
C ARG A 21 8.05 3.91 -7.07
N LYS A 22 7.66 3.65 -8.32
CA LYS A 22 7.98 4.53 -9.46
C LYS A 22 7.26 5.88 -9.32
N ALA A 23 5.97 5.86 -8.96
CA ALA A 23 5.14 7.06 -8.84
C ALA A 23 5.56 7.98 -7.68
N PHE A 24 5.95 7.41 -6.54
CA PHE A 24 6.23 8.16 -5.30
C PHE A 24 7.72 8.27 -4.95
N THR A 25 8.63 8.14 -5.92
CA THR A 25 10.09 8.18 -5.67
C THR A 25 10.53 9.41 -4.87
N ARG A 26 10.03 10.61 -5.19
CA ARG A 26 10.39 11.85 -4.48
C ARG A 26 9.94 11.82 -3.02
N PHE A 27 8.73 11.34 -2.75
CA PHE A 27 8.18 11.24 -1.40
C PHE A 27 8.92 10.16 -0.59
N ASN A 28 9.19 9.00 -1.21
CA ASN A 28 9.92 7.91 -0.57
C ASN A 28 11.35 8.31 -0.17
N ARG A 29 12.03 9.18 -0.93
CA ARG A 29 13.36 9.73 -0.55
C ARG A 29 13.34 10.62 0.70
N ILE A 30 12.18 11.15 1.07
CA ILE A 30 12.02 11.95 2.30
C ILE A 30 11.87 11.00 3.48
N LEU A 31 11.04 9.97 3.33
CA LEU A 31 10.70 9.00 4.38
C LEU A 31 11.80 7.98 4.66
N PHE A 32 12.59 7.61 3.66
CA PHE A 32 13.56 6.51 3.76
C PHE A 32 15.01 6.96 3.54
N ASP A 33 15.92 6.38 4.31
CA ASP A 33 17.37 6.60 4.28
C ASP A 33 18.18 5.37 4.68
N PRO A 34 18.94 4.77 3.75
CA PRO A 34 19.05 5.15 2.35
C PRO A 34 17.77 4.88 1.53
N PHE A 35 17.61 5.58 0.40
CA PHE A 35 16.66 5.21 -0.67
C PHE A 35 17.44 4.94 -1.97
N PRO A 36 17.17 3.86 -2.72
CA PRO A 36 16.08 2.89 -2.56
C PRO A 36 16.23 1.99 -1.34
N LEU A 37 15.09 1.48 -0.85
CA LEU A 37 15.02 0.43 0.17
C LEU A 37 15.78 -0.83 -0.27
N SER A 38 16.37 -1.55 0.67
CA SER A 38 16.90 -2.90 0.45
C SER A 38 15.81 -3.87 -0.02
N GLU A 39 16.22 -4.95 -0.68
CA GLU A 39 15.29 -6.00 -1.13
C GLU A 39 14.51 -6.61 0.04
N GLU A 40 15.17 -6.83 1.18
CA GLU A 40 14.53 -7.35 2.39
C GLU A 40 13.41 -6.44 2.90
N SER A 41 13.68 -5.13 2.99
CA SER A 41 12.68 -4.13 3.38
C SER A 41 11.51 -4.06 2.39
N MET A 42 11.80 -4.18 1.11
CA MET A 42 10.78 -4.23 0.05
C MET A 42 9.88 -5.45 0.19
N ASP A 43 10.47 -6.63 0.43
CA ASP A 43 9.74 -7.88 0.63
C ASP A 43 8.87 -7.81 1.89
N LEU A 44 9.40 -7.25 2.98
CA LEU A 44 8.66 -7.06 4.23
C LEU A 44 7.43 -6.17 4.02
N LEU A 45 7.60 -5.00 3.38
CA LEU A 45 6.51 -4.07 3.12
C LEU A 45 5.47 -4.66 2.15
N SER A 46 5.92 -5.34 1.09
CA SER A 46 5.05 -6.00 0.11
C SER A 46 4.24 -7.14 0.74
N LYS A 47 4.89 -7.97 1.56
CA LYS A 47 4.24 -9.06 2.31
C LYS A 47 3.16 -8.51 3.24
N ARG A 48 3.44 -7.46 4.02
CA ARG A 48 2.43 -6.85 4.90
C ARG A 48 1.27 -6.21 4.15
N ARG A 49 1.54 -5.58 3.01
CA ARG A 49 0.48 -5.03 2.15
C ARG A 49 -0.44 -6.15 1.66
N THR A 50 0.12 -7.29 1.31
CA THR A 50 -0.62 -8.49 0.88
C THR A 50 -1.40 -9.12 2.04
N GLU A 51 -0.77 -9.29 3.22
CA GLU A 51 -1.41 -9.86 4.41
C GLU A 51 -2.53 -8.98 4.99
N SER A 52 -2.44 -7.67 4.80
CA SER A 52 -3.49 -6.71 5.19
C SER A 52 -4.56 -6.53 4.10
N PHE A 53 -4.37 -7.14 2.93
CA PHE A 53 -5.32 -7.05 1.84
C PHE A 53 -6.59 -7.86 2.19
N GLY A 54 -7.72 -7.16 2.29
CA GLY A 54 -9.01 -7.78 2.64
C GLY A 54 -9.29 -7.97 4.13
N LYS A 55 -8.38 -7.57 5.03
CA LYS A 55 -8.65 -7.56 6.49
C LYS A 55 -9.62 -6.45 6.92
N ASP A 56 -9.70 -5.38 6.13
CA ASP A 56 -10.63 -4.27 6.36
C ASP A 56 -11.84 -4.45 5.43
N PRO A 57 -13.03 -4.80 5.96
CA PRO A 57 -14.23 -4.98 5.16
C PRO A 57 -14.79 -3.65 4.59
N LEU A 58 -14.40 -2.52 5.18
CA LEU A 58 -14.78 -1.18 4.74
C LEU A 58 -13.86 -0.66 3.62
N ALA A 59 -12.71 -1.31 3.40
CA ALA A 59 -11.80 -0.94 2.33
C ALA A 59 -12.33 -1.34 0.94
N LYS A 60 -12.36 -0.37 0.03
CA LYS A 60 -12.57 -0.56 -1.41
C LYS A 60 -11.26 -0.27 -2.14
N SER A 61 -10.77 -1.24 -2.91
CA SER A 61 -9.51 -1.13 -3.65
C SER A 61 -9.74 -1.29 -5.14
N PHE A 62 -9.16 -0.40 -5.93
CA PHE A 62 -9.29 -0.34 -7.37
C PHE A 62 -7.92 -0.22 -8.03
N LYS A 63 -7.80 -0.75 -9.25
CA LYS A 63 -6.63 -0.64 -10.11
C LYS A 63 -7.00 -0.04 -11.46
N ALA A 64 -6.09 0.75 -12.01
CA ALA A 64 -6.16 1.23 -13.39
C ALA A 64 -5.26 0.34 -14.25
N VAL A 65 -5.84 -0.31 -15.26
CA VAL A 65 -5.13 -1.21 -16.18
C VAL A 65 -5.07 -0.57 -17.56
N ASP A 66 -3.87 -0.39 -18.09
CA ASP A 66 -3.67 0.12 -19.44
C ASP A 66 -4.19 -0.88 -20.49
N ARG A 67 -4.99 -0.40 -21.44
CA ARG A 67 -5.68 -1.28 -22.40
C ARG A 67 -4.76 -1.92 -23.43
N GLU A 68 -3.64 -1.29 -23.73
CA GLU A 68 -2.72 -1.78 -24.77
C GLU A 68 -1.76 -2.82 -24.21
N THR A 69 -1.24 -2.58 -23.00
CA THR A 69 -0.19 -3.40 -22.39
C THR A 69 -0.71 -4.38 -21.35
N GLY A 70 -1.92 -4.15 -20.80
CA GLY A 70 -2.45 -4.91 -19.67
C GLY A 70 -1.75 -4.58 -18.34
N ALA A 71 -0.84 -3.61 -18.31
CA ALA A 71 -0.10 -3.25 -17.11
C ALA A 71 -0.96 -2.42 -16.14
N ILE A 72 -0.77 -2.64 -14.84
CA ILE A 72 -1.34 -1.80 -13.80
C ILE A 72 -0.55 -0.49 -13.74
N VAL A 73 -1.20 0.60 -14.13
CA VAL A 73 -0.61 1.95 -14.16
C VAL A 73 -0.96 2.78 -12.93
N GLY A 74 -1.86 2.30 -12.08
CA GLY A 74 -2.21 2.94 -10.82
C GLY A 74 -3.11 2.07 -9.95
N ALA A 75 -3.16 2.40 -8.66
CA ALA A 75 -4.08 1.78 -7.71
C ALA A 75 -4.51 2.79 -6.65
N ALA A 76 -5.72 2.60 -6.12
CA ALA A 76 -6.28 3.41 -5.05
C ALA A 76 -7.01 2.52 -4.05
N ARG A 77 -6.90 2.86 -2.76
CA ARG A 77 -7.62 2.20 -1.67
C ARG A 77 -8.29 3.26 -0.80
N TRP A 78 -9.57 3.06 -0.54
CA TRP A 78 -10.42 3.94 0.26
C TRP A 78 -11.05 3.11 1.37
N SER A 79 -10.96 3.56 2.62
CA SER A 79 -11.74 2.99 3.72
C SER A 79 -12.90 3.94 4.01
N ILE A 80 -14.12 3.41 4.02
CA ILE A 80 -15.36 4.19 4.14
C ILE A 80 -15.87 4.03 5.57
N HIS A 81 -15.86 5.13 6.32
CA HIS A 81 -16.34 5.18 7.71
C HIS A 81 -17.59 6.06 7.80
N ALA A 82 -18.50 5.73 8.70
CA ALA A 82 -19.64 6.60 8.99
C ALA A 82 -19.16 7.85 9.75
N GLU A 83 -19.79 9.00 9.52
CA GLU A 83 -19.38 10.30 10.11
C GLU A 83 -19.42 10.31 11.65
N GLU A 84 -20.29 9.49 12.25
CA GLU A 84 -20.46 9.36 13.70
C GLU A 84 -19.57 8.28 14.34
N GLU A 85 -18.79 7.56 13.53
CA GLU A 85 -17.89 6.52 14.04
C GLU A 85 -16.66 7.19 14.66
N THR A 86 -16.62 7.27 15.99
CA THR A 86 -15.40 7.71 16.67
C THR A 86 -14.34 6.65 16.43
N ILE A 87 -13.30 6.98 15.66
CA ILE A 87 -12.14 6.11 15.47
C ILE A 87 -11.33 6.14 16.77
N GLU A 88 -11.80 5.43 17.79
CA GLU A 88 -11.03 5.16 18.99
C GLU A 88 -10.03 4.06 18.65
N LYS A 89 -8.79 4.48 18.41
CA LYS A 89 -7.66 3.55 18.40
C LYS A 89 -6.70 4.00 19.47
N THR A 90 -6.44 3.12 20.42
CA THR A 90 -5.39 3.36 21.40
C THR A 90 -4.03 3.27 20.72
N VAL A 91 -3.04 3.98 21.28
CA VAL A 91 -1.64 3.88 20.82
C VAL A 91 -1.18 2.43 20.93
N GLU A 92 -1.60 1.73 21.98
CA GLU A 92 -1.30 0.32 22.22
C GLU A 92 -1.92 -0.62 21.18
N GLU A 93 -3.12 -0.34 20.66
CA GLU A 93 -3.73 -1.13 19.58
C GLU A 93 -3.03 -0.93 18.23
N GLU A 94 -2.65 0.31 17.91
CA GLU A 94 -1.83 0.60 16.71
C GLU A 94 -0.41 0.01 16.86
N SER A 95 0.14 0.02 18.07
CA SER A 95 1.45 -0.56 18.37
C SER A 95 1.42 -2.09 18.35
N GLY A 96 0.42 -2.70 18.99
CA GLY A 96 0.28 -4.14 19.17
C GLY A 96 0.01 -4.90 17.87
N HIS A 97 -0.55 -4.22 16.87
CA HIS A 97 -0.75 -4.76 15.52
C HIS A 97 0.28 -4.27 14.48
N GLY A 98 1.19 -3.34 14.83
CA GLY A 98 1.82 -2.49 13.82
C GLY A 98 3.22 -1.90 14.06
N VAL A 99 3.91 -2.08 15.20
CA VAL A 99 5.30 -1.54 15.32
C VAL A 99 6.28 -2.23 14.36
N GLU A 100 5.90 -3.39 13.86
CA GLU A 100 6.65 -4.13 12.87
C GLU A 100 6.89 -3.33 11.57
N ALA A 101 5.98 -2.43 11.16
CA ALA A 101 6.14 -1.49 10.03
C ALA A 101 7.38 -0.59 10.17
N PHE A 102 7.81 -0.32 11.40
CA PHE A 102 8.99 0.47 11.75
C PHE A 102 10.28 -0.36 11.83
N ARG A 103 10.25 -1.65 11.46
CA ARG A 103 11.46 -2.50 11.38
C ARG A 103 12.21 -2.41 10.06
N VAL A 104 11.71 -1.64 9.10
CA VAL A 104 12.45 -1.31 7.88
C VAL A 104 13.68 -0.50 8.31
N PRO A 105 14.92 -0.99 8.14
CA PRO A 105 16.12 -0.32 8.63
C PRO A 105 16.29 1.10 8.06
N GLU A 106 15.71 1.35 6.89
CA GLU A 106 15.79 2.63 6.21
C GLU A 106 14.68 3.62 6.61
N LEU A 107 13.75 3.29 7.51
CA LEU A 107 12.73 4.25 7.94
C LEU A 107 13.34 5.29 8.91
N ARG A 108 13.21 6.58 8.59
CA ARG A 108 13.67 7.71 9.41
C ARG A 108 12.70 8.10 10.53
#